data_AF-A0A2W4KQA8-F1
#
_entry.id   AF-A0A2W4KQA8-F1
#
_cell.length_a   1.000
_cell.length_b   1.000
_cell.length_c   1.000
_cell.angle_alpha   90.00
_cell.angle_beta   90.00
_cell.angle_gamma   90.00
#
_symmetry.space_group_name_H-M   'P 1'
#
loop_
_entity.id
_entity.type
_entity.pdbx_description
1 polymer ?
#
loop_
_entity_poly.entity_id
_entity_poly.type
_entity_poly.pdbx_seq_one_letter_code
_entity_poly.pdbx_strand_id
1 'polypeptide(L)'
;MDTGFTHLDEAGRARMVDVSGKPVTVREAVARGRVRMAPETVRRLRAGDVPKGDVWAVARVAGIMAAKETGRLIPLCHPLPLDAVEVDFRLGEDAVEIQAVARTAARTGVEMEALTAVAVAALTIVDMCKALDRTLVIEGVRLVAKRGGRSGEYRRPGEPAWADLGSPPGGVGRDPQAPAGGAGDASAAGPAGNGAGEEGRGGACASPS
;
A
#
# COMPACT_ATOMS: atom_id res chain seq x y z
N MET A 1 27.87 -6.23 -21.36
CA MET A 1 26.92 -5.91 -20.28
C MET A 1 26.76 -7.18 -19.47
N ASP A 2 27.30 -7.21 -18.25
CA ASP A 2 27.24 -8.42 -17.42
C ASP A 2 25.78 -8.74 -17.06
N THR A 3 25.23 -9.76 -17.70
CA THR A 3 23.90 -10.33 -17.44
C THR A 3 23.94 -11.30 -16.25
N GLY A 4 24.85 -11.09 -15.30
CA GLY A 4 25.04 -11.98 -14.16
C GLY A 4 23.77 -12.01 -13.30
N PHE A 5 23.10 -13.17 -13.25
CA PHE A 5 21.99 -13.42 -12.33
C PHE A 5 22.47 -13.11 -10.91
N THR A 6 22.04 -11.99 -10.35
CA THR A 6 22.60 -11.46 -9.10
C THR A 6 22.40 -12.40 -7.92
N HIS A 7 21.42 -13.31 -8.01
CA HIS A 7 21.07 -14.27 -6.96
C HIS A 7 21.83 -15.60 -7.06
N LEU A 8 22.77 -15.75 -8.00
CA LEU A 8 23.62 -16.93 -8.10
C LEU A 8 25.08 -16.56 -7.77
N ASP A 9 25.82 -17.47 -7.14
CA ASP A 9 27.27 -17.38 -7.02
C ASP A 9 27.97 -17.92 -8.29
N GLU A 10 29.30 -17.84 -8.32
CA GLU A 10 30.12 -18.31 -9.46
C GLU A 10 29.98 -19.83 -9.72
N ALA A 11 29.47 -20.59 -8.74
CA ALA A 11 29.17 -22.01 -8.85
C ALA A 11 27.68 -22.29 -9.16
N GLY A 12 26.86 -21.25 -9.42
CA GLY A 12 25.44 -21.38 -9.73
C GLY A 12 24.54 -21.65 -8.51
N ARG A 13 25.02 -21.45 -7.28
CA ARG A 13 24.23 -21.64 -6.05
C ARG A 13 23.49 -20.37 -5.68
N ALA A 14 22.29 -20.53 -5.13
CA ALA A 14 21.47 -19.44 -4.63
C ALA A 14 22.21 -18.65 -3.53
N ARG A 15 22.27 -17.33 -3.67
CA ARG A 15 22.80 -16.41 -2.66
C ARG A 15 21.97 -15.14 -2.58
N MET A 16 21.88 -14.57 -1.38
CA MET A 16 21.40 -13.22 -1.20
C MET A 16 22.49 -12.24 -1.66
N VAL A 17 22.11 -11.24 -2.46
CA VAL A 17 23.06 -10.23 -2.98
C VAL A 17 23.57 -9.36 -1.84
N ASP A 18 24.88 -9.19 -1.69
CA ASP A 18 25.40 -8.17 -0.79
C ASP A 18 25.08 -6.76 -1.35
N VAL A 19 24.41 -5.96 -0.54
CA VAL A 19 24.01 -4.58 -0.85
C VAL A 19 24.68 -3.56 0.06
N SER A 20 25.61 -3.97 0.94
CA SER A 20 26.30 -3.13 1.93
C SER A 20 26.90 -1.85 1.33
N GLY A 21 27.54 -1.96 0.16
CA GLY A 21 28.16 -0.85 -0.55
C GLY A 21 27.20 0.02 -1.39
N LYS A 22 25.89 -0.27 -1.40
CA LYS A 22 24.91 0.56 -2.12
C LYS A 22 24.41 1.70 -1.21
N PRO A 23 24.18 2.91 -1.74
CA PRO A 23 23.61 4.00 -0.95
C PRO A 23 22.15 3.70 -0.56
N VAL A 24 21.74 4.24 0.58
CA VAL A 24 20.33 4.27 0.99
C VAL A 24 19.62 5.36 0.18
N THR A 25 18.49 5.02 -0.43
CA THR A 25 17.65 5.96 -1.20
C THR A 25 16.19 5.67 -0.91
N VAL A 26 15.33 6.69 -1.06
CA VAL A 26 13.87 6.48 -1.07
C VAL A 26 13.49 5.61 -2.26
N ARG A 27 12.64 4.63 -2.02
CA ARG A 27 12.20 3.61 -2.98
C ARG A 27 10.71 3.41 -2.84
N GLU A 28 10.09 3.19 -3.99
CA GLU A 28 8.67 2.91 -4.10
C GLU A 28 8.46 1.82 -5.16
N ALA A 29 7.54 0.93 -4.89
CA ALA A 29 7.04 -0.03 -5.87
C ALA A 29 5.51 -0.06 -5.83
N VAL A 30 4.91 -0.15 -7.02
CA VAL A 30 3.47 -0.34 -7.22
C VAL A 30 3.29 -1.67 -7.92
N ALA A 31 2.49 -2.55 -7.33
CA ALA A 31 2.09 -3.81 -7.94
C ALA A 31 0.57 -3.88 -8.09
N ARG A 32 0.11 -4.65 -9.06
CA ARG A 32 -1.31 -4.93 -9.28
C ARG A 32 -1.56 -6.40 -9.58
N GLY A 33 -2.80 -6.81 -9.39
CA GLY A 33 -3.32 -8.12 -9.75
C GLY A 33 -4.84 -8.09 -9.62
N ARG A 34 -5.51 -9.16 -10.02
CA ARG A 34 -6.97 -9.24 -9.90
C ARG A 34 -7.44 -10.61 -9.47
N VAL A 35 -8.63 -10.66 -8.89
CA VAL A 35 -9.38 -11.89 -8.69
C VAL A 35 -10.57 -11.88 -9.63
N ARG A 36 -10.53 -12.71 -10.68
CA ARG A 36 -11.68 -12.93 -11.57
C ARG A 36 -12.69 -13.83 -10.87
N MET A 37 -13.98 -13.53 -11.04
CA MET A 37 -15.09 -14.19 -10.37
C MET A 37 -16.38 -14.06 -11.19
N ALA A 38 -17.44 -14.75 -10.78
CA ALA A 38 -18.75 -14.57 -11.39
C ALA A 38 -19.26 -13.13 -11.15
N PRO A 39 -19.96 -12.52 -12.13
CA PRO A 39 -20.57 -11.19 -11.94
C PRO A 39 -21.50 -11.11 -10.73
N GLU A 40 -22.15 -12.23 -10.37
CA GLU A 40 -22.97 -12.31 -9.16
C GLU A 40 -22.15 -12.12 -7.87
N THR A 41 -20.95 -12.69 -7.82
CA THR A 41 -20.02 -12.52 -6.69
C THR A 41 -19.61 -11.06 -6.54
N VAL A 42 -19.34 -10.37 -7.66
CA VAL A 42 -19.07 -8.92 -7.68
C VAL A 42 -20.27 -8.13 -7.14
N ARG A 43 -21.50 -8.48 -7.55
CA ARG A 43 -22.73 -7.82 -7.06
C ARG A 43 -22.87 -7.96 -5.55
N ARG A 44 -22.66 -9.16 -5.00
CA ARG A 44 -22.71 -9.41 -3.55
C ARG A 44 -21.62 -8.66 -2.79
N LEU A 45 -20.39 -8.66 -3.30
CA LEU A 45 -19.28 -7.89 -2.76
C LEU A 45 -19.57 -6.38 -2.72
N ARG A 46 -20.17 -5.84 -3.78
CA ARG A 46 -20.60 -4.43 -3.84
C ARG A 46 -21.69 -4.11 -2.82
N ALA A 47 -22.60 -5.05 -2.57
CA ALA A 47 -23.66 -4.91 -1.59
C ALA A 47 -23.23 -5.17 -0.13
N GLY A 48 -21.98 -5.63 0.11
CA GLY A 48 -21.52 -6.04 1.43
C GLY A 48 -22.17 -7.35 1.92
N ASP A 49 -22.80 -8.11 1.03
CA ASP A 49 -23.50 -9.35 1.35
C ASP A 49 -22.56 -10.55 1.21
N VAL A 50 -21.60 -10.66 2.13
CA VAL A 50 -20.68 -11.80 2.22
C VAL A 50 -20.79 -12.43 3.61
N PRO A 51 -21.06 -13.76 3.73
CA PRO A 51 -21.30 -14.42 5.02
C PRO A 51 -20.15 -14.31 6.03
N LYS A 52 -18.93 -14.06 5.55
CA LYS A 52 -17.71 -13.98 6.37
C LYS A 52 -17.39 -12.56 6.87
N GLY A 53 -18.23 -11.57 6.59
CA GLY A 53 -18.04 -10.18 7.03
C GLY A 53 -17.29 -9.31 6.01
N ASP A 54 -16.57 -8.30 6.51
CA ASP A 54 -15.92 -7.28 5.69
C ASP A 54 -14.69 -7.83 4.94
N VAL A 55 -14.90 -8.23 3.69
CA VAL A 55 -13.86 -8.74 2.79
C VAL A 55 -12.76 -7.72 2.57
N TRP A 56 -13.10 -6.43 2.47
CA TRP A 56 -12.15 -5.37 2.11
C TRP A 56 -11.19 -5.07 3.25
N ALA A 57 -11.73 -4.92 4.46
CA ALA A 57 -10.90 -4.70 5.65
C ALA A 57 -9.94 -5.87 5.87
N VAL A 58 -10.44 -7.11 5.79
CA VAL A 58 -9.63 -8.31 6.02
C VAL A 58 -8.55 -8.47 4.94
N ALA A 59 -8.90 -8.31 3.66
CA ALA A 59 -7.93 -8.40 2.56
C ALA A 59 -6.87 -7.29 2.60
N ARG A 60 -7.25 -6.05 2.97
CA ARG A 60 -6.33 -4.92 3.15
C ARG A 60 -5.30 -5.21 4.24
N VAL A 61 -5.77 -5.64 5.42
CA VAL A 61 -4.91 -5.98 6.54
C VAL A 61 -3.98 -7.14 6.18
N ALA A 62 -4.51 -8.17 5.52
CA ALA A 62 -3.71 -9.31 5.08
C ALA A 62 -2.59 -8.90 4.10
N GLY A 63 -2.89 -8.05 3.12
CA GLY A 63 -1.88 -7.51 2.20
C GLY A 63 -0.82 -6.68 2.91
N ILE A 64 -1.21 -5.81 3.84
CA ILE A 64 -0.28 -4.99 4.65
C ILE A 64 0.62 -5.87 5.53
N MET A 65 0.07 -6.91 6.16
CA MET A 65 0.85 -7.86 6.95
C MET A 65 1.83 -8.63 6.06
N ALA A 66 1.35 -9.11 4.91
CA ALA A 66 2.17 -9.87 3.98
C ALA A 66 3.37 -9.08 3.44
N ALA A 67 3.20 -7.78 3.16
CA ALA A 67 4.31 -6.90 2.78
C ALA A 67 5.44 -6.94 3.81
N LYS A 68 5.11 -6.85 5.11
CA LYS A 68 6.09 -6.87 6.21
C LYS A 68 6.78 -8.23 6.36
N GLU A 69 6.09 -9.30 6.00
CA GLU A 69 6.59 -10.68 6.07
C GLU A 69 7.36 -11.12 4.81
N THR A 70 7.51 -10.25 3.80
CA THR A 70 8.12 -10.61 2.51
C THR A 70 9.50 -11.24 2.64
N GLY A 71 10.39 -10.67 3.45
CA GLY A 71 11.73 -11.22 3.69
C GLY A 71 11.75 -12.57 4.40
N ARG A 72 10.63 -12.99 4.99
CA ARG A 72 10.46 -14.33 5.59
C ARG A 72 9.86 -15.33 4.61
N LEU A 73 9.10 -14.87 3.63
CA LEU A 73 8.44 -15.70 2.63
C LEU A 73 9.32 -15.94 1.39
N ILE A 74 10.08 -14.94 0.96
CA ILE A 74 10.91 -14.99 -0.24
C ILE A 74 12.38 -15.20 0.17
N PRO A 75 12.98 -16.39 -0.05
CA PRO A 75 14.22 -16.81 0.63
C PRO A 75 15.44 -15.88 0.47
N LEU A 76 15.54 -15.16 -0.65
CA LEU A 76 16.69 -14.31 -0.98
C LEU A 76 16.38 -12.81 -0.91
N CYS A 77 15.19 -12.43 -0.44
CA CYS A 77 14.85 -11.04 -0.17
C CYS A 77 15.56 -10.56 1.09
N HIS A 78 16.09 -9.35 1.04
CA HIS A 78 16.56 -8.68 2.25
C HIS A 78 15.36 -8.34 3.14
N PRO A 79 15.47 -8.45 4.47
CA PRO A 79 14.51 -7.83 5.37
C PRO A 79 14.62 -6.30 5.25
N LEU A 80 13.50 -5.62 5.03
CA LEU A 80 13.45 -4.16 4.84
C LEU A 80 12.53 -3.49 5.86
N PRO A 81 12.94 -2.35 6.45
CA PRO A 81 12.04 -1.53 7.25
C PRO A 81 11.10 -0.76 6.30
N LEU A 82 9.83 -1.17 6.24
CA LEU A 82 8.83 -0.49 5.42
C LEU A 82 8.32 0.77 6.10
N ASP A 83 8.35 1.89 5.38
CA ASP A 83 7.86 3.19 5.86
C ASP A 83 6.36 3.33 5.61
N ALA A 84 5.86 2.80 4.49
CA ALA A 84 4.44 2.79 4.17
C ALA A 84 4.05 1.60 3.29
N VAL A 85 2.86 1.07 3.53
CA VAL A 85 2.20 0.07 2.68
C VAL A 85 0.73 0.46 2.54
N GLU A 86 0.28 0.61 1.30
CA GLU A 86 -1.12 0.90 0.95
C GLU A 86 -1.65 -0.26 0.10
N VAL A 87 -2.88 -0.70 0.35
CA VAL A 87 -3.56 -1.75 -0.43
C VAL A 87 -4.98 -1.28 -0.74
N ASP A 88 -5.27 -1.17 -2.02
CA ASP A 88 -6.55 -0.69 -2.54
C ASP A 88 -7.16 -1.67 -3.53
N PHE A 89 -8.47 -1.55 -3.67
CA PHE A 89 -9.30 -2.43 -4.48
C PHE A 89 -10.16 -1.61 -5.43
N ARG A 90 -10.53 -2.19 -6.57
CA ARG A 90 -11.57 -1.66 -7.44
C ARG A 90 -12.42 -2.79 -8.01
N LEU A 91 -13.73 -2.58 -8.02
CA LEU A 91 -14.69 -3.55 -8.54
C LEU A 91 -14.95 -3.29 -10.03
N GLY A 92 -14.63 -4.27 -10.87
CA GLY A 92 -15.04 -4.34 -12.26
C GLY A 92 -16.41 -4.99 -12.45
N GLU A 93 -16.66 -5.55 -13.63
CA GLU A 93 -17.87 -6.32 -13.93
C GLU A 93 -17.76 -7.78 -13.46
N ASP A 94 -16.59 -8.39 -13.65
CA ASP A 94 -16.30 -9.81 -13.41
C ASP A 94 -15.01 -10.02 -12.59
N ALA A 95 -14.47 -8.97 -12.00
CA ALA A 95 -13.22 -9.05 -11.24
C ALA A 95 -13.12 -7.99 -10.14
N VAL A 96 -12.28 -8.28 -9.15
CA VAL A 96 -11.73 -7.31 -8.21
C VAL A 96 -10.28 -7.03 -8.61
N GLU A 97 -9.98 -5.80 -9.02
CA GLU A 97 -8.62 -5.31 -9.20
C GLU A 97 -8.03 -4.94 -7.83
N ILE A 98 -6.75 -5.23 -7.64
CA ILE A 98 -5.98 -5.00 -6.41
C ILE A 98 -4.74 -4.21 -6.79
N GLN A 99 -4.43 -3.17 -6.02
CA GLN A 99 -3.17 -2.45 -6.11
C GLN A 99 -2.52 -2.37 -4.75
N ALA A 100 -1.22 -2.62 -4.69
CA ALA A 100 -0.41 -2.34 -3.51
C ALA A 100 0.72 -1.36 -3.85
N VAL A 101 0.96 -0.43 -2.94
CA VAL A 101 2.09 0.49 -2.98
C VAL A 101 2.94 0.26 -1.73
N ALA A 102 4.23 0.00 -1.91
CA ALA A 102 5.19 -0.16 -0.81
C ALA A 102 6.28 0.92 -0.92
N ARG A 103 6.68 1.50 0.21
CA ARG A 103 7.72 2.53 0.31
C ARG A 103 8.73 2.21 1.41
N THR A 104 10.00 2.54 1.15
CA THR A 104 11.09 2.45 2.14
C THR A 104 12.23 3.41 1.79
N ALA A 105 13.07 3.77 2.77
CA ALA A 105 14.44 4.22 2.55
C ALA A 105 15.44 3.07 2.76
N ALA A 106 15.93 2.46 1.67
CA ALA A 106 16.80 1.28 1.75
C ALA A 106 17.85 1.18 0.64
N ARG A 107 18.70 0.14 0.71
CA ARG A 107 19.78 -0.17 -0.26
C ARG A 107 19.31 -1.02 -1.45
N THR A 108 18.13 -1.64 -1.34
CA THR A 108 17.49 -2.46 -2.38
C THR A 108 16.01 -2.10 -2.51
N GLY A 109 15.41 -2.42 -3.65
CA GLY A 109 14.02 -2.11 -3.99
C GLY A 109 12.99 -2.87 -3.16
N VAL A 110 11.73 -2.43 -3.26
CA VAL A 110 10.56 -2.98 -2.55
C VAL A 110 9.54 -3.63 -3.50
N GLU A 111 10.01 -4.08 -4.66
CA GLU A 111 9.16 -4.71 -5.67
C GLU A 111 8.46 -5.96 -5.11
N MET A 112 9.18 -6.75 -4.31
CA MET A 112 8.67 -8.00 -3.76
C MET A 112 7.63 -7.76 -2.68
N GLU A 113 7.77 -6.69 -1.89
CA GLU A 113 6.80 -6.32 -0.86
C GLU A 113 5.47 -5.90 -1.47
N ALA A 114 5.48 -5.10 -2.53
CA ALA A 114 4.27 -4.74 -3.26
C ALA A 114 3.62 -5.98 -3.92
N LEU A 115 4.40 -6.84 -4.56
CA LEU A 115 3.90 -8.06 -5.21
C LEU A 115 3.29 -9.04 -4.20
N THR A 116 3.95 -9.21 -3.05
CA THR A 116 3.51 -10.11 -1.98
C THR A 116 2.23 -9.60 -1.32
N ALA A 117 2.12 -8.28 -1.12
CA ALA A 117 0.89 -7.66 -0.63
C ALA A 117 -0.31 -7.95 -1.55
N VAL A 118 -0.14 -7.77 -2.87
CA VAL A 118 -1.19 -8.08 -3.86
C VAL A 118 -1.55 -9.57 -3.83
N ALA A 119 -0.56 -10.46 -3.85
CA ALA A 119 -0.78 -11.90 -3.90
C ALA A 119 -1.57 -12.39 -2.68
N VAL A 120 -1.19 -11.95 -1.48
CA VAL A 120 -1.87 -12.37 -0.25
C VAL A 120 -3.23 -11.71 -0.11
N ALA A 121 -3.40 -10.43 -0.46
CA ALA A 121 -4.72 -9.82 -0.50
C ALA A 121 -5.68 -10.57 -1.46
N ALA A 122 -5.18 -11.02 -2.61
CA ALA A 122 -5.93 -11.84 -3.55
C ALA A 122 -6.32 -13.21 -2.95
N LEU A 123 -5.38 -13.90 -2.31
CA LEU A 123 -5.64 -15.16 -1.59
C LEU A 123 -6.68 -14.98 -0.48
N THR A 124 -6.65 -13.85 0.22
CA THR A 124 -7.65 -13.52 1.25
C THR A 124 -9.03 -13.28 0.65
N ILE A 125 -9.14 -12.57 -0.47
CA ILE A 125 -10.42 -12.42 -1.19
C ILE A 125 -10.97 -13.81 -1.59
N VAL A 126 -10.10 -14.69 -2.10
CA VAL A 126 -10.47 -16.07 -2.40
C VAL A 126 -10.98 -16.79 -1.16
N ASP A 127 -10.27 -16.70 -0.02
CA ASP A 127 -10.72 -17.33 1.22
C ASP A 127 -12.12 -16.87 1.65
N MET A 128 -12.35 -15.55 1.55
CA MET A 128 -13.58 -14.90 1.97
C MET A 128 -14.76 -15.22 1.04
N CYS A 129 -14.50 -15.48 -0.25
CA CYS A 129 -15.55 -15.65 -1.27
C CYS A 129 -15.72 -17.10 -1.76
N LYS A 130 -14.79 -18.03 -1.50
CA LYS A 130 -14.80 -19.40 -2.09
C LYS A 130 -16.05 -20.24 -1.81
N ALA A 131 -16.81 -19.88 -0.78
CA ALA A 131 -18.09 -20.54 -0.48
C ALA A 131 -19.23 -20.05 -1.39
N LEU A 132 -19.14 -18.82 -1.88
CA LEU A 132 -20.10 -18.20 -2.79
C LEU A 132 -19.78 -18.55 -4.24
N ASP A 133 -18.49 -18.66 -4.56
CA ASP A 133 -18.00 -18.83 -5.91
C ASP A 133 -16.79 -19.76 -5.93
N ARG A 134 -16.90 -20.87 -6.66
CA ARG A 134 -15.81 -21.85 -6.82
C ARG A 134 -14.96 -21.58 -8.06
N THR A 135 -15.31 -20.59 -8.87
CA THR A 135 -14.67 -20.25 -10.14
C THR A 135 -13.60 -19.15 -10.00
N LEU A 136 -13.32 -18.73 -8.76
CA LEU A 136 -12.36 -17.66 -8.45
C LEU A 136 -10.97 -17.98 -9.02
N VAL A 137 -10.38 -17.03 -9.73
CA VAL A 137 -9.01 -17.13 -10.27
C VAL A 137 -8.22 -15.88 -9.94
N ILE A 138 -7.02 -16.06 -9.38
CA ILE A 138 -6.04 -14.98 -9.20
C ILE A 138 -5.27 -14.82 -10.51
N GLU A 139 -5.27 -13.62 -11.07
CA GLU A 139 -4.68 -13.32 -12.36
C GLU A 139 -3.76 -12.10 -12.29
N GLY A 140 -2.70 -12.12 -13.12
CA GLY A 140 -1.97 -10.91 -13.48
C GLY A 140 -1.25 -10.19 -12.34
N VAL A 141 -0.84 -10.89 -11.27
CA VAL A 141 0.02 -10.30 -10.22
C VAL A 141 1.34 -9.85 -10.84
N ARG A 142 1.58 -8.53 -10.87
CA ARG A 142 2.65 -7.91 -11.65
C ARG A 142 3.08 -6.57 -11.08
N LEU A 143 4.36 -6.22 -11.29
CA LEU A 143 4.88 -4.90 -10.99
C LEU A 143 4.39 -3.90 -12.04
N VAL A 144 3.83 -2.78 -11.62
CA VAL A 144 3.29 -1.69 -12.47
C VAL A 144 4.25 -0.53 -12.56
N ALA A 145 4.84 -0.13 -11.44
CA ALA A 145 5.82 0.94 -11.41
C ALA A 145 6.83 0.70 -10.30
N LYS A 146 8.03 1.25 -10.46
CA LYS A 146 8.97 1.42 -9.35
C LYS A 146 9.82 2.65 -9.55
N ARG A 147 10.33 3.21 -8.46
CA ARG A 147 11.23 4.36 -8.45
C ARG A 147 12.31 4.16 -7.39
N GLY A 148 13.44 4.84 -7.58
CA GLY A 148 14.56 4.84 -6.64
C GLY A 148 15.63 3.79 -6.93
N GLY A 149 16.84 4.06 -6.43
CA GLY A 149 18.03 3.25 -6.70
C GLY A 149 18.59 3.39 -8.11
N ARG A 150 19.63 2.60 -8.40
CA ARG A 150 20.44 2.72 -9.63
C ARG A 150 19.66 2.44 -10.92
N SER A 151 18.65 1.57 -10.88
CA SER A 151 17.86 1.23 -12.08
C SER A 151 16.90 2.35 -12.51
N GLY A 152 16.78 3.43 -11.72
CA GLY A 152 15.88 4.52 -12.02
C GLY A 152 14.41 4.13 -11.93
N GLU A 153 13.58 4.91 -12.62
CA GLU A 153 12.14 4.68 -12.72
C GLU A 153 11.82 3.58 -13.75
N TYR A 154 10.85 2.75 -13.42
CA TYR A 154 10.19 1.85 -14.35
C TYR A 154 8.68 2.06 -14.28
N ARG A 155 8.04 2.02 -15.45
CA ARG A 155 6.59 1.89 -15.61
C ARG A 155 6.32 0.80 -16.63
N ARG A 156 5.37 -0.08 -16.31
CA ARG A 156 4.94 -1.16 -17.22
C ARG A 156 4.27 -0.54 -18.45
N PRO A 157 4.76 -0.82 -19.67
CA PRO A 157 4.10 -0.38 -20.89
C PRO A 157 2.69 -0.97 -21.01
N GLY A 158 1.73 -0.14 -21.43
CA GLY A 158 0.34 -0.56 -21.64
C GLY A 158 -0.48 -0.80 -20.37
N GLU A 159 0.05 -0.47 -19.20
CA GLU A 159 -0.70 -0.58 -17.95
C GLU A 159 -1.73 0.56 -17.84
N PRO A 160 -3.03 0.27 -17.66
CA PRO A 160 -4.07 1.30 -17.54
C PRO A 160 -3.85 2.19 -16.30
N ALA A 161 -4.37 3.42 -16.30
CA ALA A 161 -4.31 4.22 -15.09
C ALA A 161 -5.19 3.58 -13.99
N TRP A 162 -4.79 3.71 -12.72
CA TRP A 162 -5.59 3.16 -11.62
C TRP A 162 -6.98 3.78 -11.60
N ALA A 163 -7.05 5.08 -11.91
CA ALA A 163 -8.27 5.86 -12.00
C ALA A 163 -9.31 5.31 -12.97
N ASP A 164 -8.86 4.64 -14.04
CA ASP A 164 -9.72 4.18 -15.12
C ASP A 164 -10.32 2.79 -14.86
N LEU A 165 -9.84 2.08 -13.85
CA LEU A 165 -10.33 0.76 -13.50
C LEU A 165 -11.54 0.89 -12.59
N GLY A 166 -12.71 0.32 -12.92
CA GLY A 166 -13.84 0.08 -12.01
C GLY A 166 -14.23 1.21 -11.02
N SER A 167 -15.00 0.84 -10.00
CA SER A 167 -15.31 1.75 -8.88
C SER A 167 -14.58 1.31 -7.61
N PRO A 168 -14.03 2.26 -6.81
CA PRO A 168 -13.45 1.91 -5.51
C PRO A 168 -14.55 1.38 -4.56
N PRO A 169 -14.30 0.33 -3.77
CA PRO A 169 -15.21 -0.07 -2.71
C PRO A 169 -15.17 0.98 -1.59
N GLY A 170 -16.32 1.29 -1.00
CA GLY A 170 -16.41 2.08 0.24
C GLY A 170 -15.98 3.54 0.17
N GLY A 171 -15.79 4.12 -1.02
CA GLY A 171 -15.78 5.57 -1.20
C GLY A 171 -14.58 6.34 -0.63
N VAL A 172 -13.36 5.80 -0.65
CA VAL A 172 -12.14 6.63 -0.58
C VAL A 172 -11.00 5.95 -1.35
N GLY A 173 -10.98 6.12 -2.68
CA GLY A 173 -9.80 5.76 -3.48
C GLY A 173 -8.94 7.00 -3.67
N ARG A 174 -7.83 7.12 -2.94
CA ARG A 174 -6.83 8.15 -3.27
C ARG A 174 -6.08 7.69 -4.51
N ASP A 175 -5.80 8.60 -5.45
CA ASP A 175 -4.86 8.31 -6.52
C ASP A 175 -3.45 8.23 -5.92
N PRO A 176 -2.76 7.07 -5.96
CA PRO A 176 -1.41 6.96 -5.41
C PRO A 176 -0.35 7.69 -6.24
N GLN A 177 -0.70 8.16 -7.45
CA GLN A 177 0.13 9.06 -8.25
C GLN A 177 -0.09 10.54 -7.92
N ALA A 178 -1.07 10.89 -7.09
CA ALA A 178 -1.18 12.24 -6.57
C ALA A 178 0.10 12.54 -5.76
N PRO A 179 0.76 13.69 -5.97
CA PRO A 179 1.92 14.07 -5.18
C PRO A 179 1.54 13.98 -3.70
N ALA A 180 2.43 13.42 -2.88
CA ALA A 180 2.26 13.46 -1.43
C ALA A 180 2.02 14.92 -1.06
N GLY A 181 0.80 15.24 -0.60
CA GLY A 181 0.48 16.59 -0.17
C GLY A 181 1.55 17.02 0.82
N GLY A 182 2.28 18.09 0.47
CA GLY A 182 3.37 18.58 1.30
C GLY A 182 2.86 18.72 2.73
N ALA A 183 3.62 18.19 3.69
CA ALA A 183 3.47 18.61 5.06
C ALA A 183 3.57 20.14 5.03
N GLY A 184 2.44 20.83 5.22
CA GLY A 184 2.45 22.28 5.35
C GLY A 184 3.40 22.60 6.48
N ASP A 185 4.41 23.44 6.19
CA ASP A 185 5.30 23.97 7.19
C ASP A 185 4.46 24.62 8.29
N ALA A 186 4.30 23.90 9.40
CA ALA A 186 3.86 24.45 10.66
C ALA A 186 5.05 25.21 11.26
N SER A 187 5.41 26.32 10.63
CA SER A 187 6.44 27.25 11.08
C SER A 187 5.95 28.68 10.90
N ALA A 188 5.01 29.08 11.76
CA ALA A 188 4.82 30.47 12.18
C ALA A 188 3.85 30.53 13.37
N ALA A 189 4.31 30.18 14.57
CA ALA A 189 3.70 30.67 15.80
C ALA A 189 4.79 31.45 16.56
N GLY A 190 4.77 32.77 16.42
CA GLY A 190 5.64 33.68 17.17
C GLY A 190 5.31 33.68 18.66
N PRO A 191 6.23 34.12 19.54
CA PRO A 191 6.01 34.04 20.97
C PRO A 191 4.97 35.09 21.41
N ALA A 192 3.97 34.65 22.16
CA ALA A 192 3.04 35.54 22.84
C ALA A 192 3.80 36.30 23.93
N GLY A 193 3.86 37.63 23.79
CA GLY A 193 4.44 38.54 24.77
C GLY A 193 3.56 38.65 26.01
N ASN A 194 4.20 38.56 27.18
CA ASN A 194 3.64 38.91 28.48
C ASN A 194 3.27 40.40 28.51
N GLY A 195 2.01 40.70 28.83
CA GLY A 195 1.53 42.05 29.13
C GLY A 195 0.69 42.03 30.40
N ALA A 196 1.35 42.23 31.55
CA ALA A 196 0.70 42.60 32.79
C ALA A 196 0.22 44.06 32.69
N GLY A 197 -1.00 44.32 33.16
CA GLY A 197 -1.59 45.66 33.22
C GLY A 197 -2.84 45.63 34.09
N GLU A 198 -2.65 46.01 35.34
CA GLU A 198 -3.62 46.09 36.44
C GLU A 198 -4.53 47.34 36.34
N GLU A 199 -5.57 47.33 37.19
CA GLU A 199 -6.49 48.43 37.58
C GLU A 199 -7.71 48.72 36.67
N GLY A 200 -8.96 48.78 37.15
CA GLY A 200 -9.49 48.60 38.50
C GLY A 200 -11.00 48.86 38.65
N ARG A 201 -11.48 48.52 39.85
CA ARG A 201 -12.58 49.10 40.66
C ARG A 201 -14.07 48.86 40.32
N GLY A 202 -14.77 48.42 41.39
CA GLY A 202 -16.19 48.65 41.71
C GLY A 202 -17.10 47.49 41.31
N GLY A 203 -17.93 46.86 42.14
CA GLY A 203 -18.42 47.12 43.50
C GLY A 203 -19.57 46.12 43.71
N ALA A 204 -19.44 45.22 44.70
CA ALA A 204 -20.36 45.06 45.84
C ALA A 204 -21.78 44.52 45.56
N CYS A 205 -22.06 43.39 46.22
CA CYS A 205 -23.31 42.92 46.84
C CYS A 205 -24.63 42.97 46.06
N ALA A 206 -25.23 41.78 45.86
CA ALA A 206 -26.32 41.27 46.70
C ALA A 206 -27.03 40.08 46.03
N SER A 207 -27.05 38.94 46.71
CA SER A 207 -28.16 37.97 46.72
C SER A 207 -29.23 38.49 47.71
N PRO A 208 -30.55 38.18 47.59
CA PRO A 208 -31.14 36.82 47.59
C PRO A 208 -32.30 36.69 46.54
N SER A 209 -33.01 35.59 46.32
CA SER A 209 -33.46 34.44 47.14
C SER A 209 -33.57 33.17 46.30
#